data_AF-A0A8H8IQT1-F1
#
_entry.id   AF-A0A8H8IQT1-F1
#
_cell.length_a   1.000
_cell.length_b   1.000
_cell.length_c   1.000
_cell.angle_alpha   90.00
_cell.angle_beta   90.00
_cell.angle_gamma   90.00
#
_symmetry.space_group_name_H-M   'P 1'
#
loop_
_entity.id
_entity.type
_entity.pdbx_description
1 polymer ?
#
loop_
_entity_poly.entity_id
_entity_poly.type
_entity_poly.pdbx_seq_one_letter_code
_entity_poly.pdbx_strand_id
1 'polypeptide(L)'
;MPLVRREELMCASLPGHKWCPIMSGKSGHECVDILNTLDSCGGCATLGDEDGRDCSSIPNVDEVKCERGRCKIKSCQKGYVPGQGACVPIPGHAKAKRAGILHARHDSF
;
A
#
# COMPACT_ATOMS: atom_id res chain seq x y z
N MET A 1 27.75 5.91 22.01
CA MET A 1 26.69 4.92 22.30
C MET A 1 25.37 5.60 22.02
N PRO A 2 24.58 5.17 21.01
CA PRO A 2 23.30 5.81 20.74
C PRO A 2 22.37 5.56 21.95
N LEU A 3 21.72 6.62 22.42
CA LEU A 3 20.70 6.54 23.47
C LEU A 3 19.43 5.96 22.84
N VAL A 4 19.39 4.63 22.68
CA VAL A 4 18.21 3.91 22.23
C VAL A 4 17.07 4.20 23.21
N ARG A 5 15.93 4.70 22.71
CA ARG A 5 14.82 5.03 23.62
C ARG A 5 14.21 3.75 24.18
N ARG A 6 13.69 3.82 25.40
CA ARG A 6 13.03 2.67 26.05
C ARG A 6 11.89 2.11 25.19
N GLU A 7 11.16 2.98 24.51
CA GLU A 7 10.05 2.63 23.61
C GLU A 7 10.52 1.85 22.37
N GLU A 8 11.68 2.20 21.82
CA GLU A 8 12.30 1.50 20.68
C GLU A 8 12.71 0.08 21.08
N LEU A 9 13.30 -0.09 22.28
CA LEU A 9 13.65 -1.41 22.82
C LEU A 9 12.42 -2.30 23.05
N MET A 10 11.33 -1.71 23.56
CA MET A 10 10.06 -2.41 23.76
C MET A 10 9.50 -2.89 22.43
N CYS A 11 9.53 -2.05 21.40
CA CYS A 11 9.05 -2.43 20.08
C CYS A 11 9.88 -3.55 19.46
N ALA A 12 11.22 -3.46 19.54
CA ALA A 12 12.12 -4.48 19.02
C ALA A 12 11.99 -5.83 19.75
N SER A 13 11.43 -5.86 20.97
CA SER A 13 11.16 -7.10 21.70
C SER A 13 9.89 -7.83 21.24
N LEU A 14 9.01 -7.15 20.49
CA LEU A 14 7.80 -7.76 19.93
C LEU A 14 8.13 -8.41 18.58
N PRO A 15 7.77 -9.70 18.38
CA PRO A 15 8.05 -10.37 17.13
C PRO A 15 7.29 -9.70 15.98
N GLY A 16 8.01 -9.42 14.90
CA GLY A 16 7.41 -8.80 13.72
C GLY A 16 7.05 -7.33 13.88
N HIS A 17 7.52 -6.65 14.92
CA HIS A 17 7.33 -5.22 15.08
C HIS A 17 8.61 -4.42 14.77
N LYS A 18 8.44 -3.20 14.27
CA LYS A 18 9.55 -2.28 13.96
C LYS A 18 9.20 -0.87 14.44
N TRP A 19 10.23 -0.17 14.94
CA TRP A 19 10.12 1.22 15.36
C TRP A 19 10.22 2.12 14.13
N CYS A 20 9.08 2.57 13.61
CA CYS A 20 8.96 3.25 12.32
C CYS A 20 8.73 4.76 12.50
N PRO A 21 9.31 5.61 11.64
CA PRO A 21 9.07 7.05 11.70
C PRO A 21 7.67 7.41 11.17
N ILE A 22 7.02 8.37 11.83
CA ILE A 22 5.69 8.87 11.45
C ILE A 22 5.85 9.94 10.36
N MET A 23 5.28 9.71 9.18
CA MET A 23 5.41 10.61 8.02
C MET A 23 4.38 11.76 7.96
N SER A 24 3.42 11.82 8.90
CA SER A 24 2.29 12.77 8.91
C SER A 24 2.65 14.20 9.36
N GLY A 25 3.86 14.69 9.07
CA GLY A 25 4.33 16.03 9.45
C GLY A 25 4.58 16.24 10.95
N LYS A 26 4.40 15.20 11.76
CA LYS A 26 4.80 15.16 13.17
C LYS A 26 6.12 14.40 13.27
N SER A 27 7.14 15.01 13.84
CA SER A 27 8.36 14.32 14.20
C SER A 27 8.05 13.29 15.30
N GLY A 28 8.14 12.01 14.98
CA GLY A 28 7.83 10.93 15.92
C GLY A 28 8.11 9.57 15.32
N HIS A 29 8.09 8.55 16.18
CA HIS A 29 8.16 7.16 15.77
C HIS A 29 7.02 6.40 16.44
N GLU A 30 6.57 5.34 15.80
CA GLU A 30 5.55 4.43 16.31
C GLU A 30 6.00 2.98 16.16
N CYS A 31 5.44 2.12 17.00
CA CYS A 31 5.69 0.69 16.91
C CYS A 31 4.67 0.03 15.99
N VAL A 32 5.14 -0.55 14.89
CA VAL A 32 4.27 -1.09 13.84
C VAL A 32 4.49 -2.58 13.70
N ASP A 33 3.41 -3.36 13.66
CA ASP A 33 3.45 -4.78 13.25
C ASP A 33 3.66 -4.86 11.74
N ILE A 34 4.92 -5.03 11.32
CA ILE A 34 5.30 -5.09 9.91
C ILE A 34 4.88 -6.40 9.23
N LEU A 35 4.34 -7.37 9.98
CA LEU A 35 3.87 -8.64 9.41
C LEU A 35 2.40 -8.61 9.01
N ASN A 36 1.62 -7.69 9.59
CA ASN A 36 0.16 -7.63 9.42
C ASN A 36 -0.37 -6.23 9.11
N THR A 37 0.41 -5.16 9.32
CA THR A 37 0.00 -3.78 8.99
C THR A 37 0.05 -3.55 7.48
N LEU A 38 -1.06 -3.07 6.92
CA LEU A 38 -1.23 -2.90 5.48
C LEU A 38 -0.31 -1.82 4.88
N ASP A 39 -0.19 -0.70 5.58
CA ASP A 39 0.52 0.50 5.13
C ASP A 39 2.01 0.48 5.45
N SER A 40 2.49 -0.58 6.10
CA SER A 40 3.89 -0.79 6.49
C SER A 40 4.19 -2.28 6.51
N CYS A 41 3.85 -2.94 5.40
CA CYS A 41 4.00 -4.37 5.26
C CYS A 41 5.43 -4.72 4.85
N GLY A 42 6.05 -5.63 5.61
CA GLY A 42 7.45 -6.05 5.42
C GLY A 42 8.45 -5.18 6.17
N GLY A 43 8.08 -3.94 6.50
CA GLY A 43 8.95 -2.96 7.14
C GLY A 43 8.27 -1.60 7.25
N CYS A 44 9.04 -0.57 7.60
CA CYS A 44 8.51 0.79 7.71
C CYS A 44 8.26 1.38 6.32
N ALA A 45 7.07 1.93 6.08
CA ALA A 45 6.81 2.69 4.86
C ALA A 45 7.39 4.10 4.96
N THR A 46 8.66 4.24 4.59
CA THR A 46 9.35 5.52 4.44
C THR A 46 9.42 5.93 2.97
N LEU A 47 9.68 7.21 2.72
CA LEU A 47 9.93 7.74 1.38
C LEU A 47 11.27 7.19 0.85
N GLY A 48 11.26 5.96 0.34
CA GLY A 48 12.36 5.40 -0.45
C GLY A 48 13.07 4.17 0.10
N ASP A 49 12.49 3.39 1.02
CA ASP A 49 13.17 2.20 1.52
C ASP A 49 12.48 0.87 1.15
N GLU A 50 13.30 -0.02 0.62
CA GLU A 50 13.12 -1.43 0.27
C GLU A 50 12.57 -2.32 1.39
N ASP A 51 12.49 -1.80 2.62
CA ASP A 51 12.11 -2.53 3.82
C ASP A 51 10.59 -2.71 3.94
N GLY A 52 9.78 -1.70 3.60
CA GLY A 52 8.34 -1.70 3.85
C GLY A 52 7.52 -1.04 2.76
N ARG A 53 6.36 -1.62 2.44
CA ARG A 53 5.45 -1.06 1.44
C ARG A 53 4.02 -0.94 1.94
N ASP A 54 3.34 0.07 1.42
CA ASP A 54 1.90 0.17 1.51
C ASP A 54 1.24 -0.75 0.47
N CYS A 55 0.60 -1.82 0.94
CA CYS A 55 -0.12 -2.75 0.10
C CYS A 55 -1.42 -2.16 -0.50
N SER A 56 -2.00 -1.14 0.13
CA SER A 56 -3.23 -0.49 -0.34
C SER A 56 -2.99 0.31 -1.62
N SER A 57 -1.76 0.77 -1.82
CA SER A 57 -1.31 1.46 -3.03
C SER A 57 -1.17 0.56 -4.27
N ILE A 58 -1.45 -0.75 -4.18
CA ILE A 58 -1.42 -1.67 -5.33
C ILE A 58 -2.54 -1.29 -6.32
N PRO A 59 -2.22 -1.02 -7.60
CA PRO A 59 -3.22 -0.57 -8.56
C PRO A 59 -4.25 -1.65 -8.87
N ASN A 60 -5.52 -1.21 -8.96
CA ASN A 60 -6.69 -2.02 -9.32
C ASN A 60 -7.02 -3.17 -8.34
N VAL A 61 -6.50 -3.10 -7.11
CA VAL A 61 -6.85 -4.03 -6.05
C VAL A 61 -8.19 -3.68 -5.43
N ASP A 62 -8.94 -4.70 -5.02
CA ASP A 62 -10.23 -4.54 -4.33
C ASP A 62 -10.07 -4.90 -2.85
N GLU A 63 -9.51 -6.09 -2.57
CA GLU A 63 -9.13 -6.49 -1.22
C GLU A 63 -7.69 -7.01 -1.21
N VAL A 64 -6.88 -6.48 -0.30
CA VAL A 64 -5.48 -6.85 -0.07
C VAL A 64 -5.21 -6.91 1.42
N LYS A 65 -4.30 -7.80 1.82
CA LYS A 65 -3.80 -7.86 3.19
C LYS A 65 -2.29 -7.97 3.23
N CYS A 66 -1.68 -7.47 4.31
CA CYS A 66 -0.34 -7.87 4.68
C CYS A 66 -0.41 -9.23 5.37
N GLU A 67 0.37 -10.20 4.91
CA GLU A 67 0.47 -11.51 5.53
C GLU A 67 1.94 -11.92 5.57
N ARG A 68 2.49 -12.04 6.78
CA ARG A 68 3.89 -12.44 7.01
C ARG A 68 4.88 -11.52 6.27
N GLY A 69 4.62 -10.21 6.31
CA GLY A 69 5.45 -9.18 5.68
C GLY A 69 5.37 -9.14 4.16
N ARG A 70 4.33 -9.76 3.56
CA ARG A 70 4.09 -9.72 2.11
C ARG A 70 2.65 -9.31 1.82
N CYS A 71 2.46 -8.43 0.83
CA CYS A 71 1.11 -8.12 0.37
C CYS A 71 0.54 -9.31 -0.40
N LYS A 72 -0.62 -9.77 0.06
CA LYS A 72 -1.41 -10.83 -0.56
C LYS A 72 -2.71 -10.22 -1.07
N ILE A 73 -2.83 -10.20 -2.39
CA ILE A 73 -4.06 -9.77 -3.07
C ILE A 73 -5.10 -10.87 -2.86
N LYS A 74 -6.27 -10.51 -2.31
CA LYS A 74 -7.40 -11.41 -2.15
C LYS A 74 -8.38 -11.28 -3.32
N SER A 75 -8.71 -10.05 -3.70
CA SER A 75 -9.55 -9.75 -4.86
C SER A 75 -9.01 -8.54 -5.63
N CYS A 76 -9.24 -8.55 -6.93
CA CYS A 76 -9.00 -7.42 -7.80
C CYS A 76 -10.33 -6.78 -8.21
N GLN A 77 -10.29 -5.51 -8.58
CA GLN A 77 -11.47 -4.83 -9.11
C GLN A 77 -12.03 -5.54 -10.35
N LYS A 78 -13.33 -5.37 -10.60
CA LYS A 78 -14.01 -6.01 -11.74
C LYS A 78 -13.29 -5.71 -13.06
N GLY A 79 -12.92 -6.77 -13.79
CA GLY A 79 -12.15 -6.66 -15.04
C GLY A 79 -10.64 -6.81 -14.87
N TYR A 80 -10.16 -7.05 -13.64
CA TYR A 80 -8.76 -7.35 -13.33
C TYR A 80 -8.63 -8.71 -12.62
N VAL A 81 -7.46 -9.33 -12.73
CA VAL A 81 -7.07 -10.59 -12.08
C VAL A 81 -5.72 -10.44 -11.38
N PRO A 82 -5.46 -11.19 -10.29
CA PRO A 82 -4.21 -11.11 -9.55
C PRO A 82 -3.05 -11.63 -10.41
N GLY A 83 -2.05 -10.77 -10.63
CA GLY A 83 -0.77 -11.10 -11.26
C GLY A 83 0.40 -11.09 -10.26
N GLN A 84 1.62 -10.99 -10.76
CA GLN A 84 2.83 -10.88 -9.91
C GLN A 84 2.89 -9.49 -9.27
N GLY A 85 2.33 -9.37 -8.06
CA GLY A 85 2.41 -8.15 -7.25
C GLY A 85 1.45 -7.02 -7.64
N ALA A 86 0.62 -7.20 -8.66
CA ALA A 86 -0.38 -6.23 -9.11
C ALA A 86 -1.62 -6.92 -9.72
N CYS A 87 -2.74 -6.20 -9.78
CA CYS A 87 -3.93 -6.63 -10.50
C CYS A 87 -3.81 -6.23 -11.98
N VAL A 88 -3.83 -7.23 -12.88
CA VAL A 88 -3.68 -7.04 -14.33
C VAL A 88 -5.03 -7.17 -15.04
N PRO A 89 -5.28 -6.41 -16.11
CA PRO A 89 -6.57 -6.44 -16.80
C PRO A 89 -6.81 -7.80 -17.46
N ILE A 90 -8.03 -8.30 -17.36
CA ILE A 90 -8.45 -9.53 -18.04
C ILE A 90 -8.57 -9.22 -19.55
N PRO A 91 -7.93 -10.01 -20.44
CA PRO A 91 -8.11 -9.86 -21.88
C PRO A 91 -9.59 -10.01 -22.24
N GLY A 92 -10.16 -8.99 -22.88
CA GLY A 92 -11.59 -8.92 -23.26
C GLY A 92 -12.51 -8.16 -22.30
N HIS A 93 -12.07 -7.86 -21.07
CA HIS A 93 -12.80 -7.04 -20.09
C HIS A 93 -12.16 -5.67 -19.80
N ALA A 94 -11.02 -5.37 -20.42
CA ALA A 94 -10.48 -4.01 -20.49
C ALA A 94 -11.49 -3.13 -21.24
N LYS A 95 -12.52 -2.64 -20.54
CA LYS A 95 -13.33 -1.51 -20.98
C LYS A 95 -12.32 -0.41 -21.26
N ALA A 96 -12.06 -0.17 -22.54
CA ALA A 96 -11.31 0.97 -23.01
C ALA A 96 -11.73 2.15 -22.14
N LYS A 97 -10.79 2.75 -21.40
CA LYS A 97 -10.98 4.11 -20.90
C LYS A 97 -11.22 4.92 -22.16
N ARG A 98 -12.49 5.10 -22.53
CA ARG A 98 -12.88 6.15 -23.48
C ARG A 98 -12.40 7.41 -22.78
N ALA A 99 -11.24 7.89 -23.19
CA ALA A 99 -10.88 9.29 -23.05
C ALA A 99 -12.14 10.06 -23.46
N GLY A 100 -12.70 10.81 -22.52
CA GLY A 100 -13.94 11.53 -22.75
C GLY A 100 -13.75 12.44 -23.95
N ILE A 101 -14.28 12.03 -25.10
CA ILE A 101 -14.65 12.96 -26.16
C ILE A 101 -15.80 13.74 -25.54
N LEU A 102 -15.47 14.89 -24.95
CA LEU A 102 -16.45 15.91 -24.62
C LEU A 102 -17.09 16.33 -25.95
N HIS A 103 -18.20 15.69 -26.29
CA HIS A 103 -19.14 16.23 -27.28
C HIS A 103 -19.77 17.46 -26.63
N ALA A 104 -19.21 18.64 -26.88
CA ALA A 104 -19.94 19.88 -26.72
C ALA A 104 -20.91 20.00 -27.91
N ARG A 105 -22.14 19.50 -27.75
CA ARG A 105 -23.29 19.89 -28.58
C ARG A 105 -24.32 20.59 -27.69
N HIS A 106 -24.42 21.91 -27.85
CA HIS A 106 -25.55 22.81 -27.58
C HIS A 106 -25.00 24.24 -27.79
N ASP A 107 -25.64 25.20 -28.45
CA ASP A 107 -26.92 25.28 -29.13
C ASP A 107 -26.87 26.56 -30.00
N SER A 108 -27.75 26.65 -30.99
CA SER A 108 -27.89 27.82 -31.87
C SER A 108 -28.48 29.02 -31.11
N PHE A 109 -27.91 30.21 -31.29
CA PHE A 109 -28.66 31.44 -31.60
C PHE A 109 -27.72 32.50 -32.18
#